data_AF-A0A2R7T267-F1
#
_entry.id   AF-A0A2R7T267-F1
#
_cell.length_a   1.000
_cell.length_b   1.000
_cell.length_c   1.000
_cell.angle_alpha   90.00
_cell.angle_beta   90.00
_cell.angle_gamma   90.00
#
_symmetry.space_group_name_H-M   'P 1'
#
loop_
_entity.id
_entity.type
_entity.pdbx_description
1 polymer ?
#
loop_
_entity_poly.entity_id
_entity_poly.type
_entity_poly.pdbx_seq_one_letter_code
_entity_poly.pdbx_strand_id
1 'polypeptide(L)' 'PWLRSWKNQGVEMSDYPHLKGWFDEIAKRPAVKRGVAVMAELRRPLTDDKARENLFGQRQQEQR' A
#
# COMPACT_ATOMS: atom_id res chain seq x y z
N PRO A 1 6.40 -4.91 -3.77
CA PRO A 1 6.96 -4.87 -2.40
C PRO A 1 5.90 -4.48 -1.35
N TRP A 2 5.63 -5.38 -0.40
CA TRP A 2 4.66 -5.18 0.70
C TRP A 2 5.04 -4.00 1.60
N LEU A 3 6.33 -3.73 1.75
CA LEU A 3 6.86 -2.63 2.56
C LEU A 3 6.55 -1.24 1.99
N ARG A 4 5.97 -1.09 0.79
CA ARG A 4 5.68 0.25 0.23
C ARG A 4 4.63 1.04 1.01
N SER A 5 3.76 0.36 1.74
CA SER A 5 2.73 1.00 2.57
C SER A 5 3.14 1.08 4.04
N TRP A 6 4.44 1.13 4.33
CA TRP A 6 5.00 1.15 5.69
C TRP A 6 4.40 2.27 6.56
N LYS A 7 4.14 3.44 5.99
CA LYS A 7 3.52 4.57 6.71
C LYS A 7 2.11 4.23 7.21
N ASN A 8 1.34 3.49 6.41
CA ASN A 8 0.00 3.03 6.78
C ASN A 8 0.03 1.88 7.81
N GLN A 9 1.21 1.33 8.07
CA GLN A 9 1.45 0.28 9.07
C GLN A 9 2.01 0.84 10.38
N GLY A 10 2.17 2.17 10.48
CA GLY A 10 2.72 2.82 11.67
C GLY A 10 4.24 2.64 11.86
N VAL A 11 4.96 2.24 10.80
CA VAL A 11 6.42 2.11 10.84
C VAL A 11 7.04 3.51 10.69
N GLU A 12 8.06 3.82 11.50
CA GLU A 12 8.89 5.00 11.30
C GLU A 12 10.24 4.58 10.68
N MET A 13 10.57 5.11 9.51
CA MET A 13 11.77 4.69 8.77
C MET A 13 13.06 5.27 9.35
N SER A 14 12.97 6.37 10.11
CA SER A 14 14.14 6.92 10.81
C SER A 14 14.71 5.98 11.87
N ASP A 15 13.88 5.10 12.43
CA ASP A 15 14.29 4.13 13.43
C ASP A 15 15.15 2.99 12.83
N TYR A 16 15.11 2.84 11.50
CA TYR A 16 15.78 1.76 10.77
C TYR A 16 16.62 2.30 9.60
N PRO A 17 17.73 3.00 9.84
CA PRO A 17 18.48 3.71 8.81
C PRO A 17 19.03 2.78 7.70
N HIS A 18 19.49 1.57 8.06
CA HIS A 18 19.95 0.58 7.07
C HIS A 18 18.79 0.05 6.21
N LEU A 19 17.63 -0.20 6.82
CA LEU A 19 16.42 -0.61 6.10
C LEU A 19 16.00 0.49 5.12
N LYS A 20 16.01 1.74 5.57
CA LYS A 20 15.68 2.91 4.74
C LYS A 20 16.63 2.99 3.54
N GLY A 21 17.95 2.86 3.76
CA GLY A 21 18.94 2.87 2.68
C GLY A 21 18.68 1.79 1.63
N TRP A 22 18.52 0.55 2.07
CA TRP A 22 18.17 -0.56 1.18
C TRP A 22 16.84 -0.32 0.43
N PHE A 23 15.81 0.16 1.12
CA PHE A 23 14.51 0.42 0.53
C PHE A 23 14.60 1.48 -0.58
N ASP A 24 15.31 2.57 -0.33
CA ASP A 24 15.55 3.65 -1.28
C ASP A 24 16.35 3.16 -2.50
N GLU A 25 17.34 2.29 -2.31
CA GLU A 25 18.11 1.67 -3.39
C GLU A 25 17.26 0.74 -4.27
N ILE A 26 16.43 -0.12 -3.64
CA ILE A 26 15.52 -1.01 -4.35
C ILE A 26 14.50 -0.21 -5.17
N ALA A 27 13.95 0.86 -4.60
CA ALA A 27 12.97 1.71 -5.26
C ALA A 27 13.52 2.41 -6.51
N LYS A 28 14.84 2.66 -6.59
CA LYS A 28 15.49 3.28 -7.75
C LYS A 28 15.60 2.35 -8.96
N ARG A 29 15.58 1.03 -8.77
CA ARG A 29 15.82 0.05 -9.84
C ARG A 29 14.77 0.15 -10.96
N PRO A 30 15.15 0.24 -12.25
CA PRO A 30 14.20 0.37 -13.37
C PRO A 30 13.14 -0.73 -13.41
N ALA A 31 13.51 -1.99 -13.14
CA ALA A 31 12.57 -3.11 -13.11
C ALA A 31 11.52 -2.96 -12.00
N VAL A 32 11.92 -2.44 -10.82
CA VAL A 32 11.00 -2.19 -9.71
C VAL A 32 10.02 -1.08 -10.07
N LYS A 33 10.51 0.02 -10.67
CA LYS A 33 9.64 1.10 -11.14
C LYS A 33 8.61 0.61 -12.16
N ARG A 34 9.03 -0.20 -13.14
CA ARG A 34 8.11 -0.79 -14.13
C ARG A 34 7.05 -1.68 -13.47
N GLY A 35 7.46 -2.61 -12.60
CA GLY A 35 6.51 -3.48 -11.91
C GLY A 35 5.54 -2.72 -11.01
N VAL A 36 5.97 -1.61 -10.41
CA VAL A 36 5.13 -0.73 -9.59
C VAL A 36 4.10 0.05 -10.42
N ALA A 37 4.48 0.45 -11.64
CA ALA A 37 3.62 1.20 -12.55
C ALA A 37 2.48 0.36 -13.14
N VAL A 38 2.67 -0.97 -13.23
CA VAL A 38 1.62 -1.89 -13.70
C VAL A 38 0.33 -1.68 -12.90
N MET A 39 -0.77 -1.40 -13.62
CA MET A 39 -2.10 -1.13 -13.07
C MET A 39 -2.18 0.03 -12.08
N ALA A 40 -1.14 0.86 -11.96
CA ALA A 40 -1.16 2.02 -11.05
C ALA A 40 -2.28 3.00 -11.43
N GLU A 41 -2.51 3.18 -12.73
CA GLU A 41 -3.56 4.06 -13.30
C GLU A 41 -4.98 3.50 -13.10
N LEU A 42 -5.12 2.19 -12.89
CA LEU A 42 -6.42 1.55 -12.64
C LEU A 42 -6.86 1.66 -11.18
N ARG A 43 -6.00 2.17 -10.28
CA ARG A 43 -6.36 2.34 -8.87
C ARG A 43 -7.42 3.42 -8.74
N ARG A 44 -8.62 3.03 -8.31
CA ARG A 44 -9.71 3.94 -7.98
C ARG A 44 -9.73 4.21 -6.48
N PRO A 45 -9.76 5.49 -6.04
CA PRO A 45 -9.88 5.80 -4.62
C PRO A 45 -11.26 5.39 -4.11
N LEU A 46 -11.31 4.82 -2.90
CA LEU A 46 -12.56 4.41 -2.26
C LEU A 46 -13.19 5.60 -1.53
N THR A 47 -13.78 6.51 -2.31
CA THR A 47 -14.38 7.76 -1.81
C THR A 47 -15.85 7.62 -1.43
N ASP A 48 -16.58 6.71 -2.07
CA ASP A 48 -18.02 6.53 -1.88
C ASP A 48 -18.37 5.74 -0.61
N ASP A 49 -19.37 6.23 0.14
CA ASP A 49 -19.80 5.63 1.42
C ASP A 49 -20.46 4.28 1.22
N LYS A 50 -21.26 4.10 0.15
CA LYS A 50 -21.87 2.82 -0.19
C LYS A 50 -20.81 1.79 -0.56
N ALA A 51 -19.77 2.18 -1.30
CA ALA A 51 -18.64 1.31 -1.62
C ALA A 51 -17.86 0.91 -0.36
N ARG A 52 -17.67 1.82 0.60
CA ARG A 52 -17.01 1.52 1.89
C ARG A 52 -17.84 0.57 2.75
N GLU A 53 -19.14 0.81 2.86
CA GLU A 53 -20.08 -0.05 3.56
C GLU A 53 -20.11 -1.47 2.95
N ASN A 54 -20.06 -1.60 1.63
CA ASN A 54 -20.02 -2.92 0.99
C ASN A 54 -18.72 -3.70 1.25
N LEU A 55 -17.58 -3.01 1.37
CA LEU A 55 -16.28 -3.65 1.56
C LEU A 55 -15.91 -3.89 3.04
N PHE A 56 -16.42 -3.06 3.95
CA PHE A 56 -16.00 -3.02 5.35
C PHE A 56 -17.16 -2.91 6.36
N GLY A 57 -18.41 -2.89 5.90
CA GLY A 57 -19.59 -2.76 6.76
C GLY A 57 -19.94 -4.04 7.52
N GLN A 58 -20.87 -3.90 8.47
CA GLN A 58 -21.25 -4.96 9.41
C GLN A 58 -21.85 -6.20 8.71
N ARG A 59 -22.54 -6.01 7.58
CA ARG A 59 -23.12 -7.09 6.78
C ARG A 59 -22.10 -8.15 6.34
N GLN A 60 -20.83 -7.78 6.16
CA GLN A 60 -19.77 -8.74 5.84
C GLN A 60 -19.32 -9.53 7.08
N GLN A 61 -19.34 -8.91 8.26
CA GLN A 61 -18.93 -9.52 9.52
C GLN A 61 -19.96 -10.54 10.02
N GLU A 62 -21.25 -10.27 9.80
CA GLU A 62 -22.37 -11.16 10.17
C GLU A 62 -22.39 -12.49 9.40
N GLN A 63 -21.71 -12.57 8.25
CA GLN A 63 -21.65 -13.79 7.42
C GLN A 63 -20.41 -14.67 7.70
N ARG A 64 -19.56 -14.28 8.66
CA ARG A 64 -18.38 -15.05 9.08
C ARG A 64 -18.64 -15.79 10.39
#